data_AF-A0A1Q6XMJ0-F1
#
_entry.id   AF-A0A1Q6XMJ0-F1
#
_cell.length_a   1.000
_cell.length_b   1.000
_cell.length_c   1.000
_cell.angle_alpha   90.00
_cell.angle_beta   90.00
_cell.angle_gamma   90.00
#
_symmetry.space_group_name_H-M   'P 1'
#
loop_
_entity.id
_entity.type
_entity.pdbx_description
1 polymer ?
#
loop_
_entity_poly.entity_id
_entity_poly.type
_entity_poly.pdbx_seq_one_letter_code
_entity_poly.pdbx_strand_id
1 'polypeptide(L)'
;MALGRESADAYLARRLDHFAAARFVQERLPPDARLLLIGETRPYYFYREAVAPSAYDVHPLHRWVQESPSPEALAKRLATEGFTHVVLNIYELKRLHDNYGLLAFSGDEAEANTRRLRELPRALRLLFAANGVFVFEVPRP
;
A
#
# COMPACT_ATOMS: atom_id res chain seq x y z
N MET A 1 29.77 11.21 -15.50
CA MET A 1 29.14 12.53 -15.34
C MET A 1 27.68 12.32 -14.95
N ALA A 2 27.29 12.65 -13.72
CA ALA A 2 25.98 12.30 -13.13
C ALA A 2 25.25 13.51 -12.51
N LEU A 3 25.48 14.73 -12.99
CA LEU A 3 24.96 15.95 -12.36
C LEU A 3 23.48 16.27 -12.66
N GLY A 4 22.84 15.62 -13.63
CA GLY A 4 21.44 15.90 -14.00
C GLY A 4 20.39 15.05 -13.29
N ARG A 5 20.80 13.94 -12.64
CA ARG A 5 19.89 12.96 -12.04
C ARG A 5 19.49 13.35 -10.62
N GLU A 6 20.45 13.83 -9.81
CA GLU A 6 20.18 14.32 -8.45
C GLU A 6 19.25 15.54 -8.43
N SER A 7 19.37 16.45 -9.40
CA SER A 7 18.49 17.63 -9.47
C SER A 7 17.06 17.26 -9.88
N ALA A 8 16.89 16.29 -10.78
CA ALA A 8 15.57 15.81 -11.17
C ALA A 8 14.93 14.99 -10.03
N ASP A 9 15.68 14.10 -9.39
CA ASP A 9 15.22 13.29 -8.27
C ASP A 9 14.86 14.16 -7.05
N ALA A 10 15.66 15.19 -6.73
CA ALA A 10 15.35 16.15 -5.65
C ALA A 10 14.12 17.02 -5.95
N TYR A 11 13.92 17.39 -7.22
CA TYR A 11 12.73 18.13 -7.65
C TYR A 11 11.47 17.26 -7.60
N LEU A 12 11.56 16.01 -8.05
CA LEU A 12 10.47 15.04 -8.00
C LEU A 12 10.13 14.66 -6.56
N ALA A 13 11.12 14.46 -5.69
CA ALA A 13 10.91 14.21 -4.25
C ALA A 13 10.14 15.34 -3.55
N ARG A 14 10.28 16.59 -4.02
CA ARG A 14 9.52 17.75 -3.50
C ARG A 14 8.10 17.87 -4.04
N ARG A 15 7.80 17.26 -5.20
CA ARG A 15 6.48 17.38 -5.85
C ARG A 15 5.62 16.12 -5.79
N LEU A 16 6.22 14.96 -5.58
CA LEU A 16 5.57 13.66 -5.59
C LEU A 16 5.71 13.02 -4.21
N ASP A 17 4.59 12.94 -3.50
CA ASP A 17 4.40 12.26 -2.22
C ASP A 17 5.00 10.84 -2.20
N HIS A 18 4.86 10.09 -3.29
CA HIS A 18 5.29 8.71 -3.44
C HIS A 18 6.76 8.51 -3.88
N PHE A 19 7.47 9.54 -4.33
CA PHE A 19 8.81 9.36 -4.92
C PHE A 19 9.85 8.85 -3.91
N ALA A 20 9.80 9.35 -2.67
CA ALA A 20 10.70 8.91 -1.62
C ALA A 20 10.46 7.44 -1.23
N ALA A 21 9.19 7.01 -1.17
CA ALA A 21 8.83 5.62 -0.93
C ALA A 21 9.23 4.71 -2.11
N ALA A 22 9.05 5.17 -3.35
CA ALA A 22 9.48 4.45 -4.54
C ALA A 22 11.01 4.23 -4.58
N ARG A 23 11.80 5.26 -4.25
CA ARG A 23 13.26 5.14 -4.09
C ARG A 23 13.64 4.16 -2.99
N PHE A 24 13.01 4.26 -1.82
CA PHE A 24 13.22 3.31 -0.73
C PHE A 24 12.96 1.87 -1.19
N VAL A 25 11.84 1.62 -1.88
CA VAL A 25 11.48 0.31 -2.42
C VAL A 25 12.54 -0.21 -3.38
N GLN A 26 12.99 0.60 -4.33
CA GLN A 26 13.96 0.20 -5.34
C GLN A 26 15.34 -0.12 -4.74
N GLU A 27 15.78 0.66 -3.75
CA GLU A 27 17.13 0.55 -3.16
C GLU A 27 17.23 -0.45 -2.02
N ARG A 28 16.14 -0.64 -1.25
CA ARG A 28 16.18 -1.36 0.03
C ARG A 28 15.40 -2.66 0.03
N LEU A 29 14.40 -2.82 -0.84
CA LEU A 29 13.63 -4.06 -0.87
C LEU A 29 14.24 -5.09 -1.83
N PRO A 30 14.18 -6.38 -1.47
CA PRO A 30 14.60 -7.48 -2.33
C PRO A 30 13.96 -7.42 -3.74
N PRO A 31 14.63 -7.97 -4.76
CA PRO A 31 14.10 -7.99 -6.12
C PRO A 31 12.81 -8.81 -6.26
N ASP A 32 12.61 -9.81 -5.40
CA ASP A 32 11.43 -10.68 -5.31
C ASP A 32 10.33 -10.11 -4.39
N ALA A 33 10.45 -8.87 -3.92
CA ALA A 33 9.43 -8.22 -3.10
C ALA A 33 8.11 -8.05 -3.87
N ARG A 34 7.06 -8.72 -3.39
CA ARG A 34 5.66 -8.56 -3.84
C ARG A 34 4.94 -7.51 -3.01
N LEU A 35 4.47 -6.44 -3.67
CA LEU A 35 3.91 -5.25 -3.02
C LEU A 35 2.38 -5.23 -3.14
N LEU A 36 1.69 -4.93 -2.03
CA LEU A 36 0.30 -4.48 -2.04
C LEU A 36 0.28 -2.95 -1.98
N LEU A 37 -0.33 -2.29 -2.95
CA LEU A 37 -0.51 -0.84 -2.97
C LEU A 37 -1.90 -0.48 -2.43
N ILE A 38 -1.97 0.36 -1.39
CA ILE A 38 -3.22 0.83 -0.79
C ILE A 38 -3.28 2.35 -0.91
N GLY A 39 -4.33 2.84 -1.58
CA GLY A 39 -4.45 4.26 -1.88
C GLY A 39 -3.40 4.75 -2.87
N GLU A 40 -2.75 3.90 -3.64
CA GLU A 40 -1.82 4.31 -4.69
C GLU A 40 -2.21 3.65 -6.01
N THR A 41 -2.40 4.46 -7.04
CA THR A 41 -2.89 4.01 -8.36
C THR A 41 -1.78 3.98 -9.42
N ARG A 42 -0.55 4.39 -9.05
CA ARG A 42 0.59 4.51 -9.97
C ARG A 42 1.66 3.46 -9.66
N PRO A 43 1.45 2.17 -10.01
CA PRO A 43 2.43 1.11 -9.77
C PRO A 43 3.75 1.32 -10.55
N TYR A 44 3.70 2.10 -11.63
CA TYR A 44 4.84 2.36 -12.53
C TYR A 44 6.10 2.89 -11.82
N TYR A 45 5.96 3.61 -10.70
CA TYR A 45 7.11 4.15 -9.97
C TYR A 45 7.82 3.13 -9.07
N PHE A 46 7.21 1.97 -8.79
CA PHE A 46 7.73 1.00 -7.84
C PHE A 46 8.58 -0.11 -8.46
N TYR A 47 8.61 -0.27 -9.80
CA TYR A 47 9.46 -1.24 -10.54
C TYR A 47 9.59 -2.63 -9.89
N ARG A 48 8.49 -3.12 -9.32
CA ARG A 48 8.33 -4.47 -8.74
C ARG A 48 6.99 -5.00 -9.23
N GLU A 49 6.82 -6.31 -9.28
CA GLU A 49 5.54 -6.94 -9.66
C GLU A 49 4.42 -6.45 -8.73
N ALA A 50 3.75 -5.38 -9.14
CA ALA A 50 2.41 -5.09 -8.70
C ALA A 50 1.55 -6.12 -9.42
N VAL A 51 1.04 -7.11 -8.68
CA VAL A 51 -0.10 -7.88 -9.16
C VAL A 51 -1.18 -6.85 -9.41
N ALA A 52 -1.34 -6.45 -10.66
CA ALA A 52 -2.50 -5.75 -11.14
C ALA A 52 -3.50 -6.85 -11.49
N PRO A 53 -4.40 -7.28 -10.57
CA PRO A 53 -5.57 -7.98 -11.04
C PRO A 53 -6.34 -6.98 -11.90
N SER A 54 -6.67 -7.41 -13.11
CA SER A 54 -7.55 -6.81 -14.10
C SER A 54 -8.46 -5.67 -13.60
N ALA A 55 -8.58 -4.64 -14.43
CA ALA A 55 -9.39 -3.44 -14.26
C ALA A 55 -10.92 -3.64 -14.09
N TYR A 56 -11.39 -4.76 -13.54
CA TYR A 56 -12.81 -5.12 -13.47
C TYR A 56 -13.33 -5.79 -12.20
N ASP A 57 -12.55 -5.95 -11.13
CA ASP A 57 -13.09 -6.50 -9.88
C ASP A 57 -12.77 -5.62 -8.67
N VAL A 58 -13.72 -5.59 -7.74
CA VAL A 58 -13.60 -4.97 -6.42
C VAL A 58 -12.21 -5.28 -5.84
N HIS A 59 -11.46 -4.27 -5.41
CA HIS A 59 -10.12 -4.42 -4.86
C HIS A 59 -10.11 -5.60 -3.87
N PRO A 60 -9.31 -6.66 -4.07
CA PRO A 60 -9.42 -7.89 -3.30
C PRO A 60 -9.20 -7.67 -1.79
N LEU A 61 -8.56 -6.56 -1.41
CA LEU A 61 -8.46 -6.08 -0.05
C LEU A 61 -9.82 -5.84 0.62
N HIS A 62 -10.84 -5.37 -0.12
CA HIS A 62 -12.20 -5.21 0.39
C HIS A 62 -12.75 -6.55 0.91
N ARG A 63 -12.68 -7.59 0.06
CA ARG A 63 -13.07 -8.96 0.42
C ARG A 63 -12.20 -9.52 1.55
N TRP A 64 -10.88 -9.34 1.51
CA TRP A 64 -10.00 -9.84 2.57
C TRP A 64 -10.25 -9.18 3.92
N VAL A 65 -10.59 -7.89 3.95
CA VAL A 65 -10.99 -7.20 5.17
C VAL A 65 -12.26 -7.81 5.76
N GLN A 66 -13.25 -8.13 4.91
CA GLN A 66 -14.50 -8.77 5.34
C GLN A 66 -14.29 -10.21 5.83
N GLU A 67 -13.43 -10.99 5.16
CA GLU A 67 -13.14 -12.38 5.52
C GLU A 67 -12.19 -12.54 6.71
N SER A 68 -11.50 -11.47 7.14
CA SER A 68 -10.53 -11.53 8.23
C SER A 68 -11.18 -11.11 9.55
N PRO A 69 -11.05 -11.87 10.64
CA PRO A 69 -11.64 -11.48 11.93
C PRO A 69 -10.89 -10.33 12.62
N SER A 70 -9.59 -10.15 12.36
CA SER A 70 -8.74 -9.13 13.00
C SER A 70 -7.69 -8.55 12.03
N PRO A 71 -7.01 -7.44 12.38
CA PRO A 71 -5.88 -6.90 11.63
C PRO A 71 -4.74 -7.91 11.44
N GLU A 72 -4.46 -8.73 12.46
CA GLU A 72 -3.43 -9.78 12.40
C GLU A 72 -3.84 -10.91 11.47
N ALA A 73 -5.12 -11.30 11.48
CA ALA A 73 -5.63 -12.27 10.54
C ALA A 73 -5.59 -11.74 9.10
N LEU A 74 -5.86 -10.45 8.91
CA LEU A 74 -5.69 -9.79 7.61
C LEU A 74 -4.22 -9.79 7.17
N ALA A 75 -3.28 -9.44 8.05
CA ALA A 75 -1.85 -9.50 7.76
C ALA A 75 -1.39 -10.92 7.39
N LYS A 76 -1.85 -11.95 8.10
CA LYS A 76 -1.61 -13.36 7.75
C LYS A 76 -2.21 -13.72 6.39
N ARG A 77 -3.41 -13.23 6.08
CA ARG A 77 -4.02 -13.44 4.77
C ARG A 77 -3.17 -12.81 3.67
N LEU A 78 -2.69 -11.58 3.84
CA LEU A 78 -1.78 -10.94 2.90
C LEU A 78 -0.51 -11.77 2.66
N ALA A 79 0.07 -12.32 3.72
CA ALA A 79 1.23 -13.21 3.62
C ALA A 79 0.92 -14.51 2.86
N THR A 80 -0.28 -15.07 3.05
CA THR A 80 -0.75 -16.29 2.36
C THR A 80 -0.98 -16.06 0.87
N GLU A 81 -1.50 -14.89 0.50
CA GLU A 81 -1.59 -14.43 -0.90
C GLU A 81 -0.21 -14.09 -1.50
N GLY A 82 0.83 -14.14 -0.66
CA GLY A 82 2.25 -13.98 -0.95
C GLY A 82 2.70 -12.53 -1.11
N PHE A 83 1.97 -11.57 -0.55
CA PHE A 83 2.48 -10.22 -0.36
C PHE A 83 3.55 -10.20 0.71
N THR A 84 4.64 -9.51 0.41
CA THR A 84 5.79 -9.34 1.32
C THR A 84 5.79 -7.96 1.98
N HIS A 85 5.21 -6.97 1.29
CA HIS A 85 5.21 -5.58 1.75
C HIS A 85 3.90 -4.88 1.38
N VAL A 86 3.57 -3.84 2.15
CA VAL A 86 2.43 -2.94 1.89
C VAL A 86 2.98 -1.53 1.69
N VAL A 87 2.55 -0.86 0.63
CA VAL A 87 2.74 0.58 0.44
C VAL A 87 1.40 1.27 0.66
N LEU A 88 1.34 2.16 1.63
CA LEU A 88 0.12 2.89 1.98
C LEU A 88 0.32 4.39 1.74
N ASN A 89 -0.49 4.97 0.84
CA ASN A 89 -0.58 6.42 0.68
C ASN A 89 -1.87 6.91 1.35
N ILE A 90 -1.75 7.54 2.52
CA ILE A 90 -2.92 7.89 3.34
C ILE A 90 -3.74 9.04 2.75
N TYR A 91 -3.09 9.98 2.05
CA TYR A 91 -3.77 11.15 1.49
C TYR A 91 -4.59 10.75 0.27
N GLU A 92 -3.98 9.94 -0.60
CA GLU A 92 -4.65 9.44 -1.79
C GLU A 92 -5.71 8.39 -1.44
N LEU A 93 -5.48 7.51 -0.43
CA LEU A 93 -6.53 6.66 0.11
C LEU A 93 -7.74 7.49 0.58
N LYS A 94 -7.52 8.54 1.37
CA LYS A 94 -8.59 9.41 1.85
C LYS A 94 -9.33 10.07 0.66
N ARG A 95 -8.59 10.65 -0.29
CA ARG A 95 -9.18 11.32 -1.47
C ARG A 95 -10.02 10.36 -2.31
N LEU A 96 -9.54 9.12 -2.52
CA LEU A 96 -10.26 8.10 -3.29
C LEU A 96 -11.47 7.56 -2.54
N HIS A 97 -11.36 7.41 -1.22
CA HIS A 97 -12.48 7.04 -0.36
C HIS A 97 -13.58 8.10 -0.41
N ASP A 98 -13.24 9.37 -0.17
CA ASP A 98 -14.21 10.47 -0.12
C ASP A 98 -14.90 10.71 -1.48
N ASN A 99 -14.16 10.63 -2.59
CA ASN A 99 -14.68 11.00 -3.91
C ASN A 99 -15.31 9.83 -4.67
N TYR A 100 -14.86 8.59 -4.43
CA TYR A 100 -15.22 7.43 -5.24
C TYR A 100 -15.66 6.22 -4.42
N GLY A 101 -15.70 6.31 -3.09
CA GLY A 101 -16.08 5.20 -2.22
C GLY A 101 -15.07 4.04 -2.22
N LEU A 102 -13.80 4.30 -2.56
CA LEU A 102 -12.77 3.26 -2.52
C LEU A 102 -12.65 2.68 -1.10
N LEU A 103 -12.73 1.35 -0.98
CA LEU A 103 -12.70 0.63 0.30
C LEU A 103 -13.78 1.15 1.29
N ALA A 104 -14.90 1.66 0.77
CA ALA A 104 -16.09 1.90 1.57
C ALA A 104 -16.81 0.57 1.82
N PHE A 105 -17.15 0.32 3.08
CA PHE A 105 -17.90 -0.86 3.50
C PHE A 105 -19.36 -0.46 3.76
N SER A 106 -20.27 -1.37 3.47
CA SER A 106 -21.71 -1.21 3.71
C SER A 106 -22.27 -2.44 4.44
N GLY A 107 -23.47 -2.30 5.00
CA GLY A 107 -24.11 -3.33 5.83
C GLY A 107 -23.70 -3.29 7.30
N ASP A 108 -24.17 -4.26 8.07
CA ASP A 108 -24.08 -4.27 9.54
C ASP A 108 -22.62 -4.32 10.06
N GLU A 109 -21.71 -4.87 9.27
CA GLU A 109 -20.29 -4.98 9.62
C GLU A 109 -19.42 -3.80 9.11
N ALA A 110 -20.01 -2.77 8.50
CA ALA A 110 -19.26 -1.69 7.85
C ALA A 110 -18.26 -0.99 8.79
N GLU A 111 -18.67 -0.70 10.03
CA GLU A 111 -17.82 -0.07 11.04
C GLU A 111 -16.67 -1.00 11.47
N ALA A 112 -16.96 -2.29 11.65
CA ALA A 112 -15.96 -3.29 12.00
C ALA A 112 -14.91 -3.45 10.88
N ASN A 113 -15.36 -3.50 9.63
CA ASN A 113 -14.50 -3.60 8.45
C ASN A 113 -13.63 -2.34 8.27
N THR A 114 -14.23 -1.16 8.43
CA THR A 114 -13.50 0.13 8.39
C THR A 114 -12.43 0.19 9.48
N ARG A 115 -12.77 -0.21 10.71
CA ARG A 115 -11.81 -0.29 11.81
C ARG A 115 -10.66 -1.25 11.50
N ARG A 116 -10.98 -2.44 11.00
CA ARG A 116 -9.98 -3.47 10.67
C ARG A 116 -8.99 -3.00 9.63
N LEU A 117 -9.46 -2.34 8.56
CA LEU A 117 -8.59 -1.74 7.55
C LEU A 117 -7.70 -0.63 8.16
N ARG A 118 -8.28 0.25 8.99
CA ARG A 118 -7.54 1.33 9.66
C ARG A 118 -6.47 0.81 10.61
N GLU A 119 -6.71 -0.33 11.25
CA GLU A 119 -5.80 -0.92 12.23
C GLU A 119 -4.78 -1.88 11.62
N LEU A 120 -4.92 -2.27 10.35
CA LEU A 120 -3.95 -3.11 9.63
C LEU A 120 -2.48 -2.68 9.83
N PRO A 121 -2.10 -1.39 9.77
CA PRO A 121 -0.71 -0.97 9.99
C PRO A 121 -0.13 -1.40 11.35
N ARG A 122 -0.94 -1.65 12.37
CA ARG A 122 -0.49 -2.14 13.68
C ARG A 122 -0.02 -3.59 13.65
N ALA A 123 -0.52 -4.37 12.69
CA ALA A 123 -0.15 -5.76 12.47
C ALA A 123 1.03 -5.91 11.48
N LEU A 124 1.60 -4.81 11.00
CA LEU A 124 2.71 -4.79 10.04
C LEU A 124 3.95 -4.12 10.64
N ARG A 125 5.13 -4.43 10.11
CA ARG A 125 6.38 -3.78 10.55
C ARG A 125 6.70 -2.58 9.67
N LEU A 126 6.70 -1.37 10.24
CA LEU A 126 7.07 -0.16 9.52
C LEU A 126 8.54 -0.19 9.07
N LEU A 127 8.79 0.07 7.79
CA LEU A 127 10.12 0.18 7.19
C LEU A 127 10.47 1.61 6.80
N PHE A 128 9.48 2.37 6.34
CA PHE A 128 9.68 3.72 5.81
C PHE A 128 8.42 4.57 5.98
N ALA A 129 8.60 5.86 6.24
CA ALA A 129 7.53 6.85 6.26
C ALA A 129 8.04 8.20 5.75
N ALA A 130 7.40 8.76 4.72
CA ALA A 130 7.63 10.13 4.27
C ALA A 130 6.41 10.65 3.50
N ASN A 131 6.09 11.94 3.63
CA ASN A 131 5.06 12.63 2.84
C ASN A 131 3.67 11.94 2.82
N GLY A 132 3.28 11.25 3.89
CA GLY A 132 2.02 10.50 3.95
C GLY A 132 2.05 9.15 3.22
N VAL A 133 3.22 8.71 2.76
CA VAL A 133 3.44 7.39 2.19
C VAL A 133 4.27 6.54 3.13
N PHE A 134 3.78 5.34 3.40
CA PHE A 134 4.37 4.38 4.33
C PHE A 134 4.70 3.10 3.60
N VAL A 135 5.82 2.47 3.95
CA VAL A 135 6.17 1.12 3.49
C VAL A 135 6.27 0.23 4.71
N PHE A 136 5.55 -0.88 4.69
CA PHE A 136 5.55 -1.88 5.74
C PHE A 136 6.00 -3.23 5.19
N GLU A 137 6.62 -4.03 6.05
CA GLU A 137 6.81 -5.46 5.83
C GLU A 137 5.63 -6.24 6.43
N VAL A 138 5.16 -7.23 5.67
CA VAL A 138 4.15 -8.20 6.11
C VAL A 138 4.84 -9.28 6.94
N PRO A 139 4.40 -9.56 8.18
CA PRO A 139 4.97 -10.63 8.99
C PRO A 139 4.84 -11.97 8.26
N ARG A 140 5.93 -12.74 8.22
CA ARG A 140 5.89 -14.11 7.70
C ARG A 140 5.07 -14.99 8.66
N PRO A 141 4.25 -15.92 8.14
CA PRO A 141 3.46 -16.85 8.94
C PRO A 141 4.33 -17.79 9.77
#